data_AF-A0A835KBW0-F1
#
_entry.id   AF-A0A835KBW0-F1
#
_cell.length_a   1.000
_cell.length_b   1.000
_cell.length_c   1.000
_cell.angle_alpha   90.00
_cell.angle_beta   90.00
_cell.angle_gamma   90.00
#
_symmetry.space_group_name_H-M   'P 1'
#
loop_
_entity.id
_entity.type
_entity.pdbx_description
1 polymer ?
#
loop_
_entity_poly.entity_id
_entity_poly.type
_entity_poly.pdbx_seq_one_letter_code
_entity_poly.pdbx_strand_id
1 'polypeptide(L)'
;MVKDTAFYDLLGVNVEATQTEIKKAYYLKARIVHPDKNPGDPKAAENFQMLSEAYQILSDPQKREKYDMYGKEGVTQESMVDPSAVFGMLFGSELFEDYIGQLALASVASFENEEGIQDLRMKMEVLQREREEKLIAILKNCLETFVDGRANEFTNWAKSEARRLSAAGAVSLIQIQEELRKLDGVENQEESMLKILEDKKDAMLQSLWQINVVDIENTLSRVCLAVLKDPSVSRDVLKSRAKGLKKLGTIFQGAKAAYSRENSLRHEKDQALNVGSSS
;
A
#
# COMPACT_ATOMS: atom_id res chain seq x y z
N MET A 1 -9.34 30.19 -23.46
CA MET A 1 -8.64 29.25 -24.36
C MET A 1 -7.54 28.62 -23.52
N VAL A 2 -7.49 27.29 -23.45
CA VAL A 2 -6.51 26.55 -22.65
C VAL A 2 -5.11 26.76 -23.24
N LYS A 3 -4.10 27.03 -22.41
CA LYS A 3 -2.73 27.28 -22.86
C LYS A 3 -2.01 26.02 -23.34
N ASP A 4 -2.33 24.84 -22.79
CA ASP A 4 -1.73 23.55 -23.13
C ASP A 4 -2.78 22.41 -23.10
N THR A 5 -2.94 21.65 -24.18
CA THR A 5 -3.91 20.53 -24.26
C THR A 5 -3.31 19.16 -23.91
N ALA A 6 -2.01 19.06 -23.67
CA ALA A 6 -1.31 17.78 -23.56
C ALA A 6 -1.92 16.81 -22.53
N PHE A 7 -2.36 17.29 -21.36
CA PHE A 7 -3.02 16.44 -20.36
C PHE A 7 -4.42 15.97 -20.79
N TYR A 8 -5.18 16.81 -21.50
CA TYR A 8 -6.48 16.42 -22.07
C TYR A 8 -6.33 15.39 -23.17
N ASP A 9 -5.33 15.57 -24.03
CA ASP A 9 -4.98 14.65 -25.11
C ASP A 9 -4.50 13.29 -24.54
N LEU A 10 -3.70 13.34 -23.48
CA LEU A 10 -3.21 12.14 -22.79
C LEU A 10 -4.33 11.34 -22.12
N LEU A 11 -5.36 11.99 -21.59
CA LEU A 11 -6.57 11.33 -21.11
C LEU A 11 -7.54 10.96 -22.25
N GLY A 12 -7.43 11.62 -23.40
CA GLY A 12 -8.32 11.43 -24.55
C GLY A 12 -9.69 12.06 -24.34
N VAL A 13 -9.73 13.22 -23.69
CA VAL A 13 -10.96 13.96 -23.37
C VAL A 13 -10.90 15.39 -23.93
N ASN A 14 -12.05 16.03 -24.06
CA ASN A 14 -12.13 17.43 -24.50
C ASN A 14 -11.66 18.39 -23.38
N VAL A 15 -11.17 19.57 -23.72
CA VAL A 15 -10.82 20.64 -22.76
C VAL A 15 -12.01 21.10 -21.91
N GLU A 16 -13.24 20.92 -22.41
CA GLU A 16 -14.50 21.19 -21.70
C GLU A 16 -15.02 19.97 -20.91
N ALA A 17 -14.24 18.88 -20.83
CA ALA A 17 -14.66 17.67 -20.13
C ALA A 17 -14.94 17.95 -18.65
N THR A 18 -16.03 17.39 -18.15
CA THR A 18 -16.39 17.43 -16.74
C THR A 18 -15.42 16.61 -15.89
N GLN A 19 -15.33 16.89 -14.59
CA GLN A 19 -14.49 16.09 -13.67
C GLN A 19 -14.84 14.60 -13.72
N THR A 20 -16.13 14.27 -13.92
CA THR A 20 -16.59 12.89 -14.07
C THR A 20 -16.05 12.23 -15.34
N GLU A 21 -15.99 12.96 -16.46
CA GLU A 21 -15.44 12.45 -17.73
C GLU A 21 -13.93 12.27 -17.67
N ILE A 22 -13.22 13.21 -17.04
CA ILE A 22 -11.77 13.13 -16.77
C ILE A 22 -11.45 11.89 -15.93
N LYS A 23 -12.18 11.69 -14.83
CA LYS A 23 -12.04 10.53 -13.95
C LYS A 23 -12.33 9.21 -14.67
N LYS A 24 -13.42 9.16 -15.44
CA LYS A 24 -13.80 7.97 -16.21
C LYS A 24 -12.75 7.61 -17.27
N ALA A 25 -12.24 8.61 -17.99
CA ALA A 25 -11.22 8.42 -19.01
C ALA A 25 -9.89 7.91 -18.42
N TYR A 26 -9.47 8.46 -17.28
CA TYR A 26 -8.31 8.00 -16.54
C TYR A 26 -8.42 6.51 -16.19
N TYR A 27 -9.48 6.07 -15.50
CA TYR A 27 -9.62 4.67 -15.11
C TYR A 27 -9.65 3.70 -16.30
N LEU A 28 -10.27 4.10 -17.41
CA LEU A 28 -10.30 3.27 -18.62
C LEU A 28 -8.90 3.13 -19.23
N LYS A 29 -8.13 4.23 -19.32
CA LYS A 29 -6.76 4.21 -19.87
C LYS A 29 -5.77 3.53 -18.93
N ALA A 30 -5.84 3.80 -17.63
CA ALA A 30 -4.97 3.20 -16.61
C ALA A 30 -5.03 1.67 -16.67
N ARG A 31 -6.23 1.11 -16.88
CA ARG A 31 -6.45 -0.34 -17.01
C ARG A 31 -5.91 -0.96 -18.30
N ILE A 32 -5.55 -0.15 -19.30
CA ILE A 32 -4.99 -0.56 -20.59
C ILE A 32 -3.47 -0.41 -20.56
N VAL A 33 -2.96 0.69 -20.01
CA VAL A 33 -1.54 1.03 -20.00
C VAL A 33 -0.78 0.54 -18.76
N HIS A 34 -1.46 -0.11 -17.81
CA HIS A 34 -0.84 -0.65 -16.59
C HIS A 34 0.37 -1.53 -16.92
N PRO A 35 1.52 -1.37 -16.23
CA PRO A 35 2.73 -2.18 -16.44
C PRO A 35 2.48 -3.70 -16.35
N ASP A 36 1.63 -4.15 -15.42
CA ASP A 36 1.30 -5.58 -15.27
C ASP A 36 0.62 -6.19 -16.50
N LYS A 37 -0.10 -5.39 -17.28
CA LYS A 37 -0.73 -5.84 -18.52
C LYS A 37 0.17 -5.66 -19.73
N ASN A 38 1.27 -4.92 -19.58
CA ASN A 38 2.26 -4.65 -20.61
C ASN A 38 3.69 -4.99 -20.12
N PRO A 39 3.94 -6.22 -19.62
CA PRO A 39 5.20 -6.58 -18.95
C PRO A 39 6.43 -6.61 -19.86
N GLY A 40 6.26 -6.44 -21.18
CA GLY A 40 7.34 -6.37 -22.17
C GLY A 40 7.53 -4.99 -22.79
N ASP A 41 6.72 -3.99 -22.41
CA ASP A 41 6.87 -2.63 -22.91
C ASP A 41 7.72 -1.81 -21.92
N PRO A 42 8.96 -1.44 -22.29
CA PRO A 42 9.83 -0.66 -21.41
C PRO A 42 9.28 0.75 -21.13
N LYS A 43 8.28 1.21 -21.89
CA LYS A 43 7.63 2.51 -21.71
C LYS A 43 6.32 2.44 -20.94
N ALA A 44 5.86 1.26 -20.52
CA ALA A 44 4.58 1.13 -19.82
C ALA A 44 4.56 1.92 -18.50
N ALA A 45 5.65 1.88 -17.73
CA ALA A 45 5.78 2.63 -16.49
C ALA A 45 5.78 4.15 -16.73
N GLU A 46 6.53 4.63 -17.73
CA GLU A 46 6.59 6.04 -18.11
C GLU A 46 5.22 6.55 -18.60
N ASN A 47 4.56 5.79 -19.48
CA ASN A 47 3.23 6.13 -19.99
C ASN A 47 2.18 6.16 -18.88
N PHE A 48 2.24 5.22 -17.94
CA PHE A 48 1.35 5.19 -16.77
C PHE A 48 1.61 6.39 -15.84
N GLN A 49 2.87 6.75 -15.63
CA GLN A 49 3.26 7.92 -14.82
C GLN A 49 2.72 9.22 -15.42
N MET A 50 2.92 9.42 -16.73
CA MET A 50 2.38 10.59 -17.43
C MET A 50 0.85 10.64 -17.36
N LEU A 51 0.17 9.50 -17.52
CA LEU A 51 -1.28 9.40 -17.43
C LEU A 51 -1.79 9.80 -16.04
N SER A 52 -1.11 9.35 -14.98
CA SER A 52 -1.40 9.68 -13.59
C SER A 52 -1.19 11.15 -13.30
N GLU A 53 -0.09 11.74 -13.80
CA GLU A 53 0.19 13.18 -13.70
C GLU A 53 -0.93 14.01 -14.34
N ALA A 54 -1.35 13.66 -15.56
CA ALA A 54 -2.45 14.34 -16.24
C ALA A 54 -3.76 14.27 -15.45
N TYR A 55 -4.07 13.11 -14.86
CA TYR A 55 -5.26 12.96 -14.02
C TYR A 55 -5.17 13.82 -12.76
N GLN A 56 -4.06 13.79 -12.01
CA GLN A 56 -3.88 14.57 -10.78
C GLN A 56 -4.05 16.08 -10.98
N ILE A 57 -3.60 16.59 -12.12
CA ILE A 57 -3.74 18.02 -12.45
C ILE A 57 -5.17 18.34 -12.90
N LEU A 58 -5.77 17.51 -13.76
CA LEU A 58 -7.09 17.80 -14.33
C LEU A 58 -8.26 17.44 -13.39
N SER A 59 -8.06 16.54 -12.41
CA SER A 59 -9.08 16.13 -11.44
C SER A 59 -9.29 17.13 -10.31
N ASP A 60 -8.31 18.00 -10.05
CA ASP A 60 -8.39 19.10 -9.09
C ASP A 60 -8.79 20.40 -9.80
N PRO A 61 -9.94 21.03 -9.47
CA PRO A 61 -10.39 22.24 -10.15
C PRO A 61 -9.41 23.42 -10.08
N GLN A 62 -8.69 23.59 -8.97
CA GLN A 62 -7.74 24.69 -8.79
C GLN A 62 -6.46 24.44 -9.59
N LYS A 63 -5.98 23.20 -9.66
CA LYS A 63 -4.81 22.84 -10.47
C LYS A 63 -5.13 22.86 -11.95
N ARG A 64 -6.32 22.39 -12.34
CA ARG A 64 -6.83 22.49 -13.71
C ARG A 64 -6.90 23.95 -14.14
N GLU A 65 -7.43 24.84 -13.31
CA GLU A 65 -7.49 26.28 -13.63
C GLU A 65 -6.09 26.87 -13.86
N LYS A 66 -5.12 26.54 -12.99
CA LYS A 66 -3.72 26.97 -13.17
C LYS A 66 -3.10 26.41 -14.44
N TYR A 67 -3.32 25.13 -14.72
CA TYR A 67 -2.85 24.47 -15.94
C TYR A 67 -3.50 25.10 -17.19
N ASP A 68 -4.78 25.43 -17.14
CA ASP A 68 -5.51 26.04 -18.24
C ASP A 68 -4.99 27.45 -18.54
N MET A 69 -4.64 28.22 -17.51
CA MET A 69 -4.10 29.58 -17.64
C MET A 69 -2.62 29.60 -18.05
N TYR A 70 -1.81 28.70 -17.51
CA TYR A 70 -0.35 28.82 -17.53
C TYR A 70 0.38 27.63 -18.19
N GLY A 71 -0.34 26.59 -18.59
CA GLY A 71 0.24 25.35 -19.12
C GLY A 71 1.01 24.59 -18.04
N LYS A 72 1.83 23.60 -18.44
CA LYS A 72 2.65 22.82 -17.50
C LYS A 72 3.53 23.65 -16.56
N GLU A 73 3.95 24.85 -16.98
CA GLU A 73 4.81 25.73 -16.18
C GLU A 73 4.12 26.33 -14.95
N GLY A 74 2.78 26.49 -14.96
CA GLY A 74 2.04 27.08 -13.83
C GLY A 74 1.49 26.07 -12.83
N VAL A 75 1.66 24.79 -13.12
CA VAL A 75 1.55 23.69 -12.17
C VAL A 75 2.96 23.19 -11.93
N THR A 76 3.76 23.97 -11.18
CA THR A 76 5.09 23.56 -10.73
C THR A 76 5.01 22.16 -10.14
N GLN A 77 6.06 21.34 -10.35
CA GLN A 77 6.26 20.04 -9.72
C GLN A 77 6.34 20.17 -8.19
N GLU A 78 5.23 20.51 -7.52
CA GLU A 78 4.92 19.86 -6.27
C GLU A 78 4.79 18.38 -6.64
N SER A 79 5.91 17.67 -6.53
CA SER A 79 6.01 16.23 -6.71
C SER A 79 5.21 15.56 -5.59
N MET A 80 3.89 15.74 -5.65
CA MET A 80 2.90 15.11 -4.81
C MET A 80 2.69 13.74 -5.40
N VAL A 81 3.68 12.89 -5.15
CA VAL A 81 3.58 11.46 -5.35
C VAL A 81 2.24 11.04 -4.74
N ASP A 82 1.35 10.47 -5.57
CA ASP A 82 0.00 10.06 -5.15
C ASP A 82 0.11 9.31 -3.82
N PRO A 83 -0.54 9.76 -2.72
CA PRO A 83 -0.43 9.08 -1.43
C PRO A 83 -0.71 7.58 -1.54
N SER A 84 -1.58 7.15 -2.45
CA SER A 84 -1.85 5.73 -2.73
C SER A 84 -0.68 5.05 -3.45
N ALA A 85 -0.08 5.69 -4.45
CA ALA A 85 1.14 5.23 -5.14
C ALA A 85 2.40 5.26 -4.25
N VAL A 86 2.64 6.30 -3.45
CA VAL A 86 3.68 6.37 -2.41
C VAL A 86 3.52 5.19 -1.47
N PHE A 87 2.28 4.90 -1.09
CA PHE A 87 1.97 3.89 -0.11
C PHE A 87 2.08 2.48 -0.68
N GLY A 88 1.61 2.26 -1.92
CA GLY A 88 1.84 1.02 -2.66
C GLY A 88 3.34 0.79 -2.91
N MET A 89 4.09 1.85 -3.20
CA MET A 89 5.54 1.83 -3.37
C MET A 89 6.26 1.54 -2.04
N LEU A 90 5.95 2.23 -0.94
CA LEU A 90 6.60 2.06 0.37
C LEU A 90 6.22 0.77 1.11
N PHE A 91 4.99 0.29 0.95
CA PHE A 91 4.44 -0.80 1.76
C PHE A 91 4.06 -2.04 0.96
N GLY A 92 4.21 -2.03 -0.38
CA GLY A 92 3.98 -3.20 -1.24
C GLY A 92 2.54 -3.73 -1.15
N SER A 93 1.55 -2.85 -1.03
CA SER A 93 0.21 -3.18 -0.54
C SER A 93 -0.51 -4.28 -1.30
N GLU A 94 -0.27 -4.44 -2.61
CA GLU A 94 -0.93 -5.47 -3.43
C GLU A 94 -0.45 -6.89 -3.10
N LEU A 95 0.84 -7.08 -2.81
CA LEU A 95 1.40 -8.40 -2.49
C LEU A 95 0.89 -8.96 -1.16
N PHE A 96 0.56 -8.05 -0.24
CA PHE A 96 0.06 -8.38 1.09
C PHE A 96 -1.46 -8.24 1.21
N GLU A 97 -2.16 -7.84 0.15
CA GLU A 97 -3.61 -7.56 0.21
C GLU A 97 -4.41 -8.78 0.69
N ASP A 98 -4.03 -9.99 0.27
CA ASP A 98 -4.69 -11.22 0.73
C ASP A 98 -4.46 -11.55 2.21
N TYR A 99 -3.50 -10.89 2.86
CA TYR A 99 -3.12 -11.11 4.26
C TYR A 99 -3.58 -9.98 5.17
N ILE A 100 -3.41 -8.73 4.73
CA ILE A 100 -3.68 -7.54 5.53
C ILE A 100 -4.79 -6.68 4.93
N GLY A 101 -5.19 -6.89 3.68
CA GLY A 101 -6.16 -6.04 2.97
C GLY A 101 -5.62 -4.64 2.66
N GLN A 102 -6.45 -3.81 2.01
CA GLN A 102 -6.11 -2.40 1.80
C GLN A 102 -6.07 -1.66 3.14
N LEU A 103 -4.96 -0.96 3.41
CA LEU A 103 -4.75 -0.26 4.68
C LEU A 103 -5.68 0.94 4.81
N ALA A 104 -6.12 1.21 6.05
CA ALA A 104 -7.13 2.22 6.32
C ALA A 104 -6.77 3.62 5.80
N LEU A 105 -5.49 4.00 5.88
CA LEU A 105 -5.03 5.31 5.40
C LEU A 105 -5.11 5.45 3.88
N ALA A 106 -4.80 4.38 3.12
CA ALA A 106 -4.93 4.38 1.67
C ALA A 106 -6.41 4.50 1.24
N SER A 107 -7.31 3.89 2.01
CA SER A 107 -8.76 4.03 1.82
C SER A 107 -9.24 5.46 2.10
N VAL A 108 -8.70 6.12 3.15
CA VAL A 108 -9.02 7.52 3.47
C VAL A 108 -8.56 8.48 2.38
N ALA A 109 -7.35 8.30 1.85
CA ALA A 109 -6.82 9.10 0.75
C ALA A 109 -7.65 8.99 -0.54
N SER A 110 -8.42 7.90 -0.69
CA SER A 110 -9.31 7.69 -1.84
C SER A 110 -10.63 8.49 -1.75
N PHE A 111 -10.93 9.08 -0.59
CA PHE A 111 -12.10 9.92 -0.38
C PHE A 111 -11.71 11.40 -0.54
N GLU A 112 -11.76 11.90 -1.78
CA GLU A 112 -11.36 13.28 -2.13
C GLU A 112 -12.48 14.33 -1.97
N ASN A 113 -13.66 14.00 -1.43
CA ASN A 113 -14.83 14.89 -1.47
C ASN A 113 -15.41 15.28 -0.10
N GLU A 114 -16.02 16.48 -0.08
CA GLU A 114 -16.70 17.22 1.00
C GLU A 114 -17.83 16.44 1.72
N GLU A 115 -17.51 15.34 2.39
CA GLU A 115 -18.45 14.65 3.27
C GLU A 115 -18.14 14.99 4.73
N GLY A 116 -19.19 15.26 5.51
CA GLY A 116 -19.04 15.56 6.93
C GLY A 116 -18.34 14.41 7.67
N ILE A 117 -17.60 14.73 8.73
CA ILE A 117 -16.79 13.78 9.55
C ILE A 117 -17.59 12.51 9.93
N GLN A 118 -18.90 12.65 10.14
CA GLN A 118 -19.81 11.55 10.48
C GLN A 118 -19.96 10.52 9.34
N ASP A 119 -20.09 10.98 8.09
CA ASP A 119 -20.31 10.11 6.93
C ASP A 119 -19.02 9.37 6.55
N LEU A 120 -17.89 10.08 6.60
CA LEU A 120 -16.57 9.47 6.44
C LEU A 120 -16.35 8.35 7.46
N ARG A 121 -16.70 8.58 8.72
CA ARG A 121 -16.59 7.56 9.77
C ARG A 121 -17.43 6.33 9.47
N MET A 122 -18.69 6.50 9.07
CA MET A 122 -19.57 5.38 8.73
C MET A 122 -19.02 4.59 7.54
N LYS A 123 -18.52 5.26 6.50
CA LYS A 123 -17.89 4.60 5.35
C LYS A 123 -16.64 3.84 5.73
N MET A 124 -15.79 4.41 6.57
CA MET A 124 -14.60 3.73 7.09
C MET A 124 -14.96 2.48 7.88
N GLU A 125 -16.01 2.53 8.71
CA GLU A 125 -16.48 1.37 9.47
C GLU A 125 -17.00 0.26 8.56
N VAL A 126 -17.69 0.61 7.47
CA VAL A 126 -18.15 -0.36 6.45
C VAL A 126 -16.96 -1.00 5.73
N LEU A 127 -16.03 -0.20 5.20
CA LEU A 127 -14.85 -0.71 4.49
C LEU A 127 -13.98 -1.60 5.38
N GLN A 128 -13.81 -1.23 6.65
CA GLN A 128 -13.05 -2.03 7.60
C GLN A 128 -13.75 -3.39 7.86
N ARG A 129 -15.09 -3.41 7.91
CA ARG A 129 -15.85 -4.66 8.05
C ARG A 129 -15.70 -5.55 6.83
N GLU A 130 -15.85 -5.00 5.63
CA GLU A 130 -15.68 -5.74 4.37
C GLU A 130 -14.27 -6.32 4.23
N ARG A 131 -13.25 -5.53 4.60
CA ARG A 131 -11.86 -5.98 4.68
C ARG A 131 -11.71 -7.19 5.62
N GLU A 132 -12.24 -7.11 6.83
CA GLU A 132 -12.16 -8.20 7.80
C GLU A 132 -12.91 -9.44 7.32
N GLU A 133 -14.09 -9.30 6.73
CA GLU A 133 -14.85 -10.43 6.17
C GLU A 133 -14.10 -11.15 5.05
N LYS A 134 -13.48 -10.39 4.13
CA LYS A 134 -12.62 -10.95 3.07
C LYS A 134 -11.43 -11.72 3.67
N LEU A 135 -10.71 -11.12 4.61
CA LEU A 135 -9.54 -11.75 5.24
C LEU A 135 -9.92 -12.99 6.08
N ILE A 136 -11.07 -12.97 6.74
CA ILE A 136 -11.61 -14.14 7.46
C ILE A 136 -11.83 -15.29 6.48
N ALA A 137 -12.44 -15.03 5.33
CA ALA A 137 -12.67 -16.07 4.32
C ALA A 137 -11.34 -16.64 3.79
N ILE A 138 -10.37 -15.78 3.47
CA ILE A 138 -9.04 -16.20 3.00
C ILE A 138 -8.34 -17.05 4.07
N LEU A 139 -8.33 -16.61 5.34
CA LEU A 139 -7.66 -17.34 6.40
C LEU A 139 -8.32 -18.69 6.68
N LYS A 140 -9.66 -18.79 6.60
CA LYS A 140 -10.36 -20.08 6.68
C LYS A 140 -9.90 -21.03 5.58
N ASN A 141 -9.90 -20.58 4.33
CA ASN A 141 -9.48 -21.39 3.18
C ASN A 141 -8.02 -21.85 3.29
N CYS A 142 -7.14 -20.95 3.74
CA CYS A 142 -5.73 -21.26 4.02
C CYS A 142 -5.59 -22.39 5.06
N LEU A 143 -6.35 -22.31 6.16
CA LEU A 143 -6.28 -23.30 7.24
C LEU A 143 -6.99 -24.61 6.92
N GLU A 144 -7.88 -24.64 5.93
CA GLU A 144 -8.67 -25.84 5.58
C GLU A 144 -7.79 -27.05 5.25
N THR A 145 -6.71 -26.84 4.48
CA THR A 145 -5.73 -27.89 4.17
C THR A 145 -5.12 -28.51 5.43
N PHE A 146 -4.88 -27.70 6.47
CA PHE A 146 -4.39 -28.19 7.76
C PHE A 146 -5.50 -28.91 8.54
N VAL A 147 -6.72 -28.40 8.50
CA VAL A 147 -7.90 -29.00 9.15
C VAL A 147 -8.20 -30.39 8.57
N ASP A 148 -8.05 -30.58 7.27
CA ASP A 148 -8.21 -31.85 6.54
C ASP A 148 -7.14 -32.91 6.89
N GLY A 149 -6.18 -32.58 7.76
CA GLY A 149 -5.07 -33.48 8.11
C GLY A 149 -3.91 -33.46 7.11
N ARG A 150 -3.96 -32.64 6.06
CA ARG A 150 -2.90 -32.48 5.05
C ARG A 150 -1.80 -31.50 5.51
N ALA A 151 -1.28 -31.73 6.71
CA ALA A 151 -0.34 -30.82 7.39
C ALA A 151 0.99 -30.61 6.63
N ASN A 152 1.45 -31.62 5.88
CA ASN A 152 2.67 -31.52 5.07
C ASN A 152 2.47 -30.60 3.85
N GLU A 153 1.36 -30.74 3.14
CA GLU A 153 0.99 -29.86 2.01
C GLU A 153 0.87 -28.41 2.49
N PHE A 154 0.13 -28.20 3.59
CA PHE A 154 0.01 -26.88 4.23
C PHE A 154 1.38 -26.28 4.58
N THR A 155 2.26 -27.06 5.20
CA THR A 155 3.59 -26.58 5.60
C THR A 155 4.46 -26.22 4.41
N ASN A 156 4.40 -26.99 3.32
CA ASN A 156 5.18 -26.74 2.11
C ASN A 156 4.68 -25.49 1.37
N TRP A 157 3.36 -25.34 1.26
CA TRP A 157 2.74 -24.12 0.75
C TRP A 157 3.16 -22.91 1.58
N ALA A 158 2.97 -22.94 2.90
CA ALA A 158 3.28 -21.82 3.78
C ALA A 158 4.76 -21.40 3.72
N LYS A 159 5.68 -22.36 3.58
CA LYS A 159 7.12 -22.06 3.39
C LYS A 159 7.40 -21.39 2.05
N SER A 160 6.77 -21.87 0.97
CA SER A 160 6.95 -21.32 -0.38
C SER A 160 6.41 -19.90 -0.44
N GLU A 161 5.26 -19.69 0.19
CA GLU A 161 4.61 -18.39 0.25
C GLU A 161 5.37 -17.38 1.11
N ALA A 162 5.85 -17.78 2.29
CA ALA A 162 6.70 -16.93 3.12
C ALA A 162 8.00 -16.50 2.38
N ARG A 163 8.59 -17.39 1.58
CA ARG A 163 9.74 -17.06 0.72
C ARG A 163 9.35 -16.08 -0.40
N ARG A 164 8.21 -16.31 -1.06
CA ARG A 164 7.71 -15.44 -2.13
C ARG A 164 7.51 -14.02 -1.63
N LEU A 165 6.80 -13.85 -0.52
CA LEU A 165 6.54 -12.54 0.09
C LEU A 165 7.83 -11.86 0.57
N SER A 166 8.74 -12.62 1.19
CA SER A 166 10.04 -12.08 1.61
C SER A 166 10.89 -11.61 0.43
N ALA A 167 10.92 -12.35 -0.67
CA ALA A 167 11.68 -11.97 -1.87
C ALA A 167 11.05 -10.76 -2.57
N ALA A 168 9.73 -10.75 -2.70
CA ALA A 168 9.02 -9.65 -3.34
C ALA A 168 9.17 -8.34 -2.56
N GLY A 169 9.11 -8.37 -1.22
CA GLY A 169 9.38 -7.20 -0.38
C GLY A 169 10.81 -6.65 -0.56
N ALA A 170 11.82 -7.53 -0.73
CA ALA A 170 13.19 -7.10 -0.99
C ALA A 170 13.33 -6.41 -2.37
N VAL A 171 12.67 -6.94 -3.40
CA VAL A 171 12.65 -6.33 -4.74
C VAL A 171 12.00 -4.95 -4.71
N SER A 172 10.85 -4.81 -4.05
CA SER A 172 10.19 -3.51 -3.89
C SER A 172 11.10 -2.50 -3.17
N LEU A 173 11.80 -2.91 -2.10
CA LEU A 173 12.75 -2.04 -1.41
C LEU A 173 13.90 -1.56 -2.29
N ILE A 174 14.46 -2.44 -3.13
CA ILE A 174 15.51 -2.07 -4.08
C ILE A 174 15.00 -1.04 -5.09
N GLN A 175 13.79 -1.24 -5.62
CA GLN A 175 13.16 -0.30 -6.55
C GLN A 175 12.94 1.07 -5.91
N ILE A 176 12.43 1.12 -4.67
CA ILE A 176 12.25 2.37 -3.92
C ILE A 176 13.59 3.08 -3.72
N GLN A 177 14.64 2.35 -3.32
CA GLN A 177 15.97 2.92 -3.12
C GLN A 177 16.54 3.49 -4.42
N GLU A 178 16.31 2.83 -5.54
CA GLU A 178 16.78 3.29 -6.85
C GLU A 178 16.00 4.52 -7.34
N GLU A 179 14.68 4.59 -7.10
CA GLU A 179 13.86 5.78 -7.40
C GLU A 179 14.23 6.97 -6.51
N LEU A 180 14.43 6.77 -5.20
CA LEU A 180 14.88 7.83 -4.29
C LEU A 180 16.25 8.39 -4.69
N ARG A 181 17.18 7.53 -5.10
CA ARG A 181 18.52 7.94 -5.56
C ARG A 181 18.48 8.80 -6.82
N LYS A 182 17.47 8.65 -7.69
CA LYS A 182 17.29 9.51 -8.88
C LYS A 182 16.82 10.92 -8.51
N LEU A 183 16.11 11.06 -7.38
CA LEU A 183 15.56 12.34 -6.92
C LEU A 183 16.61 13.20 -6.18
N ASP A 184 17.59 12.59 -5.52
CA ASP A 184 18.69 13.28 -4.82
C ASP A 184 19.67 14.03 -5.76
N GLY A 185 19.53 13.89 -7.09
CA GLY A 185 20.40 14.53 -8.09
C GLY A 185 20.00 15.95 -8.52
N VAL A 186 18.91 16.53 -8.00
CA VAL A 186 18.42 17.86 -8.37
C VAL A 186 18.73 18.85 -7.25
N GLU A 187 19.96 19.37 -7.22
CA GLU A 187 20.28 20.54 -6.39
C GLU A 187 19.63 21.78 -7.01
N ASN A 188 18.75 22.46 -6.26
CA ASN A 188 18.71 23.93 -6.28
C ASN A 188 17.98 24.53 -5.06
N GLN A 189 18.77 25.29 -4.30
CA GLN A 189 18.46 26.48 -3.48
C GLN A 189 17.07 26.61 -2.86
N GLU A 190 16.85 26.01 -1.69
CA GLU A 190 15.93 26.51 -0.64
C GLU A 190 16.24 25.90 0.75
N GLU A 191 17.51 25.92 1.16
CA GLU A 191 18.08 25.16 2.29
C GLU A 191 17.47 25.41 3.69
N SER A 192 16.68 26.47 3.89
CA SER A 192 16.17 26.85 5.23
C SER A 192 14.74 26.35 5.50
N MET A 193 13.84 26.41 4.51
CA MET A 193 12.50 25.81 4.63
C MET A 193 12.55 24.29 4.48
N LEU A 194 13.42 23.78 3.60
CA LEU A 194 13.56 22.35 3.34
C LEU A 194 13.99 21.59 4.59
N LYS A 195 14.89 22.13 5.40
CA LYS A 195 15.38 21.46 6.62
C LYS A 195 14.29 21.26 7.69
N ILE A 196 13.40 22.24 7.86
CA ILE A 196 12.23 22.12 8.75
C ILE A 196 11.20 21.14 8.17
N LEU A 197 11.04 21.12 6.85
CA LEU A 197 10.19 20.17 6.13
C LEU A 197 10.75 18.74 6.24
N GLU A 198 12.07 18.59 6.23
CA GLU A 198 12.81 17.34 6.31
C GLU A 198 12.77 16.74 7.73
N ASP A 199 12.99 17.56 8.76
CA ASP A 199 12.80 17.15 10.16
C ASP A 199 11.33 16.74 10.46
N LYS A 200 10.37 17.43 9.83
CA LYS A 200 8.93 17.08 9.93
C LYS A 200 8.55 15.86 9.10
N LYS A 201 9.25 15.60 7.99
CA LYS A 201 9.04 14.43 7.13
C LYS A 201 9.32 13.14 7.90
N ASP A 202 10.40 13.08 8.67
CA ASP A 202 10.71 11.89 9.47
C ASP A 202 9.66 11.63 10.56
N ALA A 203 9.25 12.67 11.27
CA ALA A 203 8.18 12.55 12.26
C ALA A 203 6.84 12.15 11.64
N MET A 204 6.53 12.67 10.44
CA MET A 204 5.33 12.28 9.68
C MET A 204 5.42 10.83 9.23
N LEU A 205 6.52 10.38 8.64
CA LEU A 205 6.74 9.00 8.22
C LEU A 205 6.67 8.02 9.38
N GLN A 206 7.26 8.37 10.54
CA GLN A 206 7.13 7.57 11.76
C GLN A 206 5.68 7.49 12.23
N SER A 207 4.93 8.59 12.18
CA SER A 207 3.51 8.59 12.56
C SER A 207 2.68 7.71 11.62
N LEU A 208 2.89 7.84 10.31
CA LEU A 208 2.26 7.01 9.27
C LEU A 208 2.58 5.54 9.46
N TRP A 209 3.84 5.22 9.76
CA TRP A 209 4.28 3.87 10.10
C TRP A 209 3.53 3.31 11.31
N GLN A 210 3.46 4.05 12.42
CA GLN A 210 2.78 3.60 13.63
C GLN A 210 1.28 3.38 13.38
N ILE A 211 0.63 4.27 12.64
CA ILE A 211 -0.78 4.12 12.25
C ILE A 211 -0.99 2.81 11.48
N ASN A 212 -0.13 2.53 10.49
CA ASN A 212 -0.21 1.29 9.70
C ASN A 212 0.04 0.04 10.55
N VAL A 213 1.03 0.07 11.45
CA VAL A 213 1.29 -1.08 12.35
C VAL A 213 0.07 -1.37 13.20
N VAL A 214 -0.50 -0.35 13.83
CA VAL A 214 -1.70 -0.50 14.67
C VAL A 214 -2.89 -1.00 13.84
N ASP A 215 -3.09 -0.50 12.63
CA ASP A 215 -4.14 -0.96 11.72
C ASP A 215 -4.00 -2.46 11.38
N ILE A 216 -2.79 -2.88 10.96
CA ILE A 216 -2.48 -4.26 10.60
C ILE A 216 -2.67 -5.18 11.80
N GLU A 217 -2.08 -4.86 12.95
CA GLU A 217 -2.15 -5.70 14.15
C GLU A 217 -3.59 -5.88 14.64
N ASN A 218 -4.36 -4.81 14.67
CA ASN A 218 -5.76 -4.85 15.07
C ASN A 218 -6.61 -5.66 14.10
N THR A 219 -6.42 -5.46 12.79
CA THR A 219 -7.14 -6.18 11.74
C THR A 219 -6.83 -7.68 11.83
N LEU A 220 -5.54 -8.06 11.87
CA LEU A 220 -5.12 -9.45 11.98
C LEU A 220 -5.63 -10.12 13.27
N SER A 221 -5.62 -9.39 14.39
CA SER A 221 -6.15 -9.88 15.67
C SER A 221 -7.65 -10.20 15.55
N ARG A 222 -8.46 -9.28 15.00
CA ARG A 222 -9.90 -9.49 14.81
C ARG A 222 -10.20 -10.64 13.84
N VAL A 223 -9.49 -10.70 12.72
CA VAL A 223 -9.59 -11.80 11.73
C VAL A 223 -9.26 -13.15 12.38
N CYS A 224 -8.12 -13.26 13.08
CA CYS A 224 -7.73 -14.49 13.76
C CYS A 224 -8.75 -14.90 14.82
N LEU A 225 -9.23 -13.95 15.63
CA LEU A 225 -10.25 -14.23 16.65
C LEU A 225 -11.56 -14.72 16.01
N ALA A 226 -12.01 -14.12 14.91
CA ALA A 226 -13.22 -14.54 14.22
C ALA A 226 -13.09 -15.97 13.65
N VAL A 227 -11.93 -16.33 13.12
CA VAL A 227 -11.65 -17.69 12.61
C VAL A 227 -11.59 -18.73 13.75
N LEU A 228 -11.02 -18.36 14.91
CA LEU A 228 -10.85 -19.24 16.07
C LEU A 228 -12.09 -19.34 16.97
N LYS A 229 -13.05 -18.41 16.83
CA LYS A 229 -14.31 -18.38 17.58
C LYS A 229 -15.53 -18.62 16.69
N ASP A 230 -15.32 -19.15 15.49
CA ASP A 230 -16.36 -19.44 14.51
C ASP A 230 -17.40 -20.44 15.09
N PRO A 231 -18.66 -20.00 15.34
CA PRO A 231 -19.66 -20.85 15.96
C PRO A 231 -20.23 -21.91 15.00
N SER A 232 -19.93 -21.81 13.70
CA SER A 232 -20.46 -22.72 12.68
C SER A 232 -19.73 -24.06 12.58
N VAL A 233 -18.60 -24.22 13.30
CA VAL A 233 -17.75 -25.42 13.21
C VAL A 233 -17.53 -26.07 14.58
N SER A 234 -17.13 -27.35 14.57
CA SER A 234 -16.89 -28.11 15.79
C SER A 234 -15.67 -27.60 16.58
N ARG A 235 -15.64 -27.88 17.89
CA ARG A 235 -14.48 -27.55 18.75
C ARG A 235 -13.18 -28.18 18.26
N ASP A 236 -13.23 -29.33 17.60
CA ASP A 236 -12.04 -30.00 17.07
C ASP A 236 -11.52 -29.33 15.81
N VAL A 237 -12.41 -28.81 14.94
CA VAL A 237 -12.03 -27.93 13.83
C VAL A 237 -11.36 -26.66 14.36
N LEU A 238 -11.94 -26.01 15.39
CA LEU A 238 -11.34 -24.82 16.01
C LEU A 238 -9.95 -25.08 16.59
N LYS A 239 -9.76 -26.22 17.28
CA LYS A 239 -8.43 -26.65 17.76
C LYS A 239 -7.46 -26.89 16.61
N SER A 240 -7.92 -27.48 15.51
CA SER A 240 -7.08 -27.73 14.34
C SER A 240 -6.67 -26.42 13.65
N ARG A 241 -7.62 -25.48 13.46
CA ARG A 241 -7.35 -24.10 13.00
C ARG A 241 -6.33 -23.40 13.89
N ALA A 242 -6.45 -23.48 15.22
CA ALA A 242 -5.48 -22.88 16.15
C ALA A 242 -4.07 -23.46 15.98
N LYS A 243 -3.95 -24.78 15.79
CA LYS A 243 -2.65 -25.44 15.52
C LYS A 243 -2.08 -25.02 14.17
N GLY A 244 -2.91 -24.97 13.13
CA GLY A 244 -2.52 -24.54 11.79
C GLY A 244 -2.05 -23.09 11.78
N LEU A 245 -2.78 -22.19 12.45
CA LEU A 245 -2.43 -20.78 12.58
C LEU A 245 -1.11 -20.59 13.35
N LYS A 246 -0.90 -21.33 14.44
CA LYS A 246 0.38 -21.33 15.16
C LYS A 246 1.53 -21.77 14.25
N LYS A 247 1.32 -22.84 13.46
CA LYS A 247 2.30 -23.35 12.50
C LYS A 247 2.62 -22.32 11.41
N LEU A 248 1.60 -21.67 10.86
CA LEU A 248 1.74 -20.59 9.87
C LEU A 248 2.57 -19.44 10.42
N GLY A 249 2.22 -18.95 11.62
CA GLY A 249 2.96 -17.88 12.29
C GLY A 249 4.43 -18.23 12.52
N THR A 250 4.73 -19.45 12.97
CA THR A 250 6.12 -19.92 13.13
C THR A 250 6.90 -19.92 11.80
N ILE A 251 6.26 -20.31 10.69
CA ILE A 251 6.92 -20.33 9.38
C ILE A 251 7.22 -18.90 8.92
N PHE A 252 6.26 -17.99 9.01
CA PHE A 252 6.42 -16.59 8.61
C PHE A 252 7.45 -15.86 9.49
N GLN A 253 7.45 -16.10 10.81
CA GLN A 253 8.47 -15.58 11.71
C GLN A 253 9.86 -16.10 11.37
N GLY A 254 9.98 -17.37 10.96
CA GLY A 254 11.25 -17.97 10.53
C GLY A 254 11.82 -17.37 9.24
N ALA A 255 10.95 -16.90 8.33
CA ALA A 255 11.38 -16.24 7.10
C ALA A 255 12.10 -14.89 7.36
N LYS A 256 11.82 -14.25 8.50
CA LYS A 256 12.48 -13.00 8.94
C LYS A 256 14.01 -13.12 9.05
N ALA A 257 14.53 -14.30 9.37
CA ALA A 257 15.97 -14.51 9.59
C ALA A 257 16.81 -14.40 8.30
N ALA A 258 16.21 -14.47 7.11
CA ALA A 258 16.91 -14.30 5.83
C ALA A 258 17.14 -12.84 5.44
N TYR A 259 16.45 -11.89 6.10
CA TYR A 259 16.61 -10.44 5.86
C TYR A 259 17.34 -9.82 7.05
N SER A 260 18.68 -9.80 6.99
CA SER A 260 19.50 -9.07 7.95
C SER A 260 19.27 -7.56 7.77
N ARG A 261 19.09 -6.89 8.91
CA ARG A 261 18.64 -5.50 9.11
C ARG A 261 19.58 -4.38 8.58
N GLU A 262 20.58 -4.64 7.76
CA GLU A 262 21.55 -3.59 7.37
C GLU A 262 20.93 -2.47 6.52
N ASN A 263 19.82 -2.73 5.80
CA ASN A 263 19.12 -1.74 4.98
C ASN A 263 17.73 -1.32 5.52
N SER A 264 17.49 -1.48 6.82
CA SER A 264 16.21 -1.07 7.43
C SER A 264 16.19 0.42 7.75
N LEU A 265 15.16 1.15 7.30
CA LEU A 265 14.84 2.51 7.74
C LEU A 265 14.49 2.61 9.25
N ARG A 266 14.50 1.49 9.98
CA ARG A 266 14.41 1.44 11.45
C ARG A 266 15.80 1.47 12.07
N HIS A 267 16.14 2.55 12.75
CA HIS A 267 17.03 2.46 13.90
C HIS A 267 16.21 2.07 15.14
N GLU A 268 15.95 0.78 15.31
CA GLU A 268 15.57 0.27 16.64
C GLU A 268 16.83 0.24 17.50
N LYS A 269 16.88 1.05 18.56
CA LYS A 269 17.86 0.86 19.63
C LYS A 269 17.56 -0.50 20.26
N ASP A 270 18.38 -1.49 19.93
CA ASP A 270 18.34 -2.79 20.58
C ASP A 270 18.55 -2.60 22.10
N GLN A 271 17.48 -2.70 22.89
CA GLN A 271 17.63 -3.07 24.28
C GLN A 271 17.93 -4.56 24.28
N ALA A 272 19.22 -4.88 24.37
CA ALA A 272 19.70 -6.22 24.64
C ALA A 272 18.96 -6.75 25.88
N LEU A 273 18.16 -7.80 25.67
CA LEU A 273 17.70 -8.68 26.74
C LEU A 273 18.95 -9.33 27.34
N ASN A 274 19.47 -8.68 28.37
CA ASN A 274 20.51 -9.22 29.22
C ASN A 274 19.85 -10.32 30.06
N VAL A 275 19.77 -11.53 29.51
CA VAL A 275 19.51 -12.74 30.28
C VAL A 275 20.77 -13.01 31.08
N GLY A 276 20.89 -12.33 32.22
CA GLY A 276 21.85 -12.66 33.25
C GLY A 276 21.50 -14.03 33.81
N SER A 277 22.24 -15.04 33.38
CA SER A 277 22.48 -16.24 34.17
C SER A 277 23.06 -15.85 35.52
N SER A 278 22.30 -16.07 36.59
CA SER A 278 22.84 -16.16 37.94
C SER A 278 22.39 -17.49 38.53
N SER A 279 23.40 -18.23 38.97
CA SER A 279 23.38 -19.47 39.73
C SER A 279 22.52 -19.42 40.99
#